data_AF-A0A1H5ZRK8-F1
#
_entry.id   AF-A0A1H5ZRK8-F1
#
_cell.length_a   1.000
_cell.length_b   1.000
_cell.length_c   1.000
_cell.angle_alpha   90.00
_cell.angle_beta   90.00
_cell.angle_gamma   90.00
#
_symmetry.space_group_name_H-M   'P 1'
#
loop_
_entity.id
_entity.type
_entity.pdbx_description
1 polymer ?
#
loop_
_entity_poly.entity_id
_entity_poly.type
_entity_poly.pdbx_seq_one_letter_code
_entity_poly.pdbx_strand_id
1 'polypeptide(L)' 'MENSSTYQDLDLQKVSMYDIAEVLADKPALLISPDEDLSDEQIRILGLFSYAEYYQIKELQEKIAELYKKELLSIQS' A
#
# COMPACT_ATOMS: atom_id res chain seq x y z
N MET A 1 -7.98 -29.23 -5.31
CA MET A 1 -7.91 -27.98 -4.52
C MET A 1 -8.34 -26.89 -5.47
N GLU A 2 -9.52 -26.31 -5.26
CA GLU A 2 -9.98 -25.20 -6.09
C GLU A 2 -9.10 -23.99 -5.79
N ASN A 3 -8.21 -23.67 -6.74
CA ASN A 3 -7.58 -22.37 -6.78
C ASN A 3 -8.67 -21.38 -7.18
N SER A 4 -9.35 -20.80 -6.20
CA SER A 4 -10.21 -19.64 -6.42
C SER A 4 -9.30 -18.46 -6.77
N SER A 5 -8.86 -18.39 -8.03
CA SER A 5 -8.18 -17.23 -8.60
C SER A 5 -9.14 -16.05 -8.81
N THR A 6 -10.36 -16.14 -8.28
CA THR A 6 -11.35 -15.08 -8.27
C THR A 6 -11.45 -14.42 -6.89
N TYR A 7 -11.48 -13.08 -6.85
CA TYR A 7 -11.74 -12.27 -5.66
C TYR A 7 -12.76 -11.19 -6.00
N GLN A 8 -13.93 -11.18 -5.35
CA GLN A 8 -15.02 -10.23 -5.65
C GLN A 8 -15.30 -10.11 -7.18
N ASP A 9 -15.52 -11.27 -7.82
CA ASP A 9 -15.76 -11.39 -9.27
C ASP A 9 -14.58 -10.99 -10.20
N LEU A 10 -13.42 -10.63 -9.63
CA LEU A 10 -12.20 -10.35 -10.38
C LEU A 10 -11.31 -11.59 -10.52
N ASP A 11 -10.94 -11.96 -11.75
CA ASP A 11 -9.93 -12.98 -12.02
C ASP A 11 -8.52 -12.42 -11.79
N LEU A 12 -7.92 -12.76 -10.65
CA LEU A 12 -6.61 -12.30 -10.19
C LEU A 12 -5.47 -12.59 -11.18
N GLN A 13 -5.66 -13.50 -12.14
CA GLN A 13 -4.67 -13.77 -13.19
C GLN A 13 -4.71 -12.77 -14.36
N LYS A 14 -5.77 -11.97 -14.47
CA LYS A 14 -6.03 -11.07 -15.60
C LYS A 14 -6.26 -9.62 -15.21
N VAL A 15 -6.50 -9.34 -13.93
CA VAL A 15 -6.83 -8.00 -13.45
C VAL A 15 -5.61 -7.09 -13.41
N SER A 16 -5.83 -5.83 -13.74
CA SER A 16 -4.87 -4.76 -13.56
C SER A 16 -4.95 -4.19 -12.14
N MET A 17 -3.95 -3.38 -11.77
CA MET A 17 -3.95 -2.66 -10.49
C MET A 17 -5.14 -1.70 -10.36
N TYR A 18 -5.62 -1.14 -11.47
CA TYR A 18 -6.80 -0.26 -11.48
C TYR A 18 -8.08 -1.02 -11.16
N ASP A 19 -8.26 -2.23 -11.69
CA ASP A 19 -9.43 -3.07 -11.40
C ASP A 19 -9.50 -3.41 -9.89
N ILE A 20 -8.34 -3.67 -9.27
CA ILE A 20 -8.26 -3.90 -7.83
C ILE A 20 -8.55 -2.61 -7.04
N ALA A 21 -8.08 -1.46 -7.51
CA ALA A 21 -8.33 -0.17 -6.87
C ALA A 21 -9.82 0.21 -6.89
N GLU A 22 -10.56 -0.12 -7.95
CA GLU A 22 -12.02 0.09 -8.02
C GLU A 22 -12.78 -0.74 -6.99
N VAL A 23 -12.40 -2.01 -6.82
CA VAL A 23 -13.03 -2.92 -5.84
C VAL A 23 -12.67 -2.56 -4.40
N LEU A 24 -11.47 -2.01 -4.18
CA LEU A 24 -10.98 -1.59 -2.89
C LEU A 24 -11.04 -0.06 -2.72
N ALA A 25 -12.03 0.60 -3.31
CA ALA A 25 -12.17 2.06 -3.29
C ALA A 25 -12.15 2.66 -1.88
N ASP A 26 -12.60 1.90 -0.87
CA ASP A 26 -12.69 2.34 0.52
C ASP A 26 -11.40 2.07 1.33
N LYS A 27 -10.36 1.49 0.71
CA LYS A 27 -9.09 1.17 1.35
C LYS A 27 -7.97 2.06 0.83
N PRO A 28 -6.99 2.41 1.68
CA PRO A 28 -5.76 3.04 1.21
C PRO A 28 -5.06 2.11 0.21
N ALA A 29 -5.07 2.48 -1.06
CA ALA A 29 -4.32 1.77 -2.10
C ALA A 29 -2.84 2.14 -1.98
N LEU A 30 -2.02 1.19 -1.54
CA LEU A 30 -0.57 1.29 -1.63
C LEU A 30 -0.15 0.96 -3.05
N LEU A 31 -0.03 1.99 -3.88
CA LEU A 31 0.50 1.86 -5.23
C LEU A 31 2.03 1.82 -5.14
N ILE A 32 2.58 0.63 -4.89
CA ILE A 32 4.01 0.38 -4.87
C ILE A 32 4.42 -0.13 -6.24
N SER A 33 5.44 0.49 -6.86
CA SER A 33 5.97 0.03 -8.14
C SER A 33 6.67 -1.33 -7.95
N PRO A 34 6.40 -2.34 -8.79
CA PRO A 34 7.07 -3.64 -8.71
C PRO A 34 8.56 -3.60 -9.08
N ASP A 35 9.05 -2.50 -9.66
CA ASP A 35 10.44 -2.32 -10.06
C ASP A 35 11.36 -1.93 -8.87
N GLU A 36 10.79 -1.56 -7.72
CA GLU A 36 11.53 -1.23 -6.49
C GLU A 36 11.48 -2.40 -5.51
N ASP A 37 12.63 -3.03 -5.25
CA ASP A 37 12.79 -4.02 -4.19
C ASP A 37 12.76 -3.35 -2.81
N LEU A 38 11.55 -3.04 -2.33
CA LEU A 38 11.34 -2.56 -0.97
C LEU A 38 11.44 -3.71 0.04
N SER A 39 12.11 -3.46 1.15
CA SER A 39 12.11 -4.37 2.29
C SER A 39 10.74 -4.46 2.97
N ASP A 40 10.47 -5.56 3.66
CA ASP A 40 9.23 -5.75 4.45
C ASP A 40 8.98 -4.63 5.47
N GLU A 41 10.06 -4.01 5.98
CA GLU A 41 9.95 -2.88 6.89
C GLU A 41 9.48 -1.63 6.17
N GLN A 42 10.04 -1.31 5.00
CA GLN A 42 9.61 -0.17 4.17
C GLN A 42 8.16 -0.32 3.72
N ILE A 43 7.74 -1.52 3.30
CA ILE A 43 6.34 -1.79 2.93
C ILE A 43 5.40 -1.52 4.11
N ARG A 44 5.78 -1.94 5.33
CA ARG A 44 4.99 -1.69 6.54
C ARG A 44 4.90 -0.20 6.88
N ILE A 45 6.00 0.53 6.79
CA ILE A 45 6.05 1.98 7.04
C ILE A 45 5.14 2.72 6.06
N LEU A 46 5.25 2.42 4.76
CA LEU A 46 4.37 3.00 3.73
C LEU A 46 2.91 2.68 4.01
N GLY A 47 2.60 1.45 4.41
CA GLY A 47 1.22 1.07 4.73
C GLY A 47 0.62 1.84 5.90
N LEU A 48 1.40 2.05 6.97
CA LEU A 48 0.98 2.88 8.10
C LEU A 48 0.81 4.35 7.69
N PHE A 49 1.72 4.86 6.86
CA PHE A 49 1.68 6.25 6.38
C PHE A 49 0.47 6.50 5.49
N SER A 50 0.21 5.61 4.52
CA SER A 50 -0.94 5.65 3.63
C SER A 50 -2.27 5.52 4.39
N TYR A 51 -2.31 4.66 5.42
CA TYR A 51 -3.45 4.57 6.31
C TYR A 51 -3.71 5.90 7.05
N ALA A 52 -2.67 6.49 7.65
CA ALA A 52 -2.80 7.75 8.38
C ALA A 52 -3.26 8.90 7.46
N GLU A 53 -2.74 8.95 6.24
CA GLU A 53 -3.14 9.93 5.23
C GLU A 53 -4.60 9.75 4.78
N TYR A 54 -4.98 8.52 4.42
CA TYR A 54 -6.34 8.20 3.95
C TYR A 54 -7.41 8.56 5.00
N TYR A 55 -7.17 8.21 6.27
CA TYR A 55 -8.08 8.53 7.37
C TYR A 55 -7.85 9.92 7.98
N GLN A 56 -6.95 10.73 7.41
CA GLN A 56 -6.65 12.10 7.84
C GLN A 56 -6.20 12.22 9.31
N ILE A 57 -5.50 11.20 9.82
CA ILE A 57 -5.01 11.13 11.20
C ILE A 57 -3.64 11.84 11.28
N LYS A 58 -3.65 13.18 11.29
CA LYS A 58 -2.43 14.00 11.23
C LYS A 58 -1.37 13.65 12.29
N GLU A 59 -1.78 13.46 13.54
CA GLU A 59 -0.85 13.13 14.62
C GLU A 59 -0.11 11.81 14.36
N LEU A 60 -0.80 10.81 13.81
CA LEU A 60 -0.18 9.54 13.45
C LEU A 60 0.77 9.70 12.27
N GLN A 61 0.37 10.47 11.25
CA GLN A 61 1.22 10.77 10.09
C GLN A 61 2.52 11.47 10.52
N GLU A 62 2.42 12.47 11.39
CA GLU A 62 3.57 13.21 11.94
C GLU A 62 4.51 12.28 12.74
N LYS A 63 3.95 11.43 13.61
CA LYS A 63 4.75 10.46 14.39
C LYS A 63 5.47 9.45 13.50
N ILE A 64 4.80 8.94 12.46
CA ILE A 64 5.43 8.00 11.51
C ILE A 64 6.56 8.72 10.76
N ALA A 65 6.34 9.95 10.28
CA ALA A 65 7.35 10.73 9.57
C ALA A 65 8.58 11.02 10.44
N GLU A 66 8.39 11.27 11.73
CA GLU A 66 9.48 11.52 12.67
C GLU A 66 10.26 10.24 12.97
N LEU A 67 9.57 9.14 13.28
CA LEU A 67 10.20 7.87 13.67
C LEU A 67 10.95 7.19 12.51
N TYR A 68 10.41 7.26 11.31
CA TYR A 68 10.91 6.52 10.13
C TYR A 68 11.46 7.43 9.05
N LYS A 69 11.93 8.63 9.43
CA LYS A 69 12.43 9.64 8.49
C LYS A 69 13.50 9.09 7.54
N LYS A 70 14.42 8.27 8.05
CA LYS A 70 15.54 7.74 7.27
C LYS A 70 15.06 6.74 6.23
N GLU A 71 14.17 5.84 6.62
CA GLU A 71 13.55 4.83 5.78
C GLU A 71 12.70 5.48 4.70
N LEU A 72 11.88 6.48 5.06
CA LEU A 72 11.07 7.25 4.11
C LEU A 72 11.93 7.99 3.08
N LEU A 73 13.04 8.61 3.48
CA LEU A 73 13.97 9.26 2.56
C LEU A 73 14.66 8.27 1.62
N SER A 74 14.96 7.06 2.10
CA SER A 74 15.58 6.01 1.28
C SER A 74 14.68 5.47 0.17
N ILE A 75 13.35 5.62 0.31
CA ILE A 75 12.37 5.21 -0.70
C ILE A 75 12.24 6.27 -1.82
N GLN A 76 12.53 7.54 -1.53
CA GLN A 76 12.42 8.65 -2.49
C GLN A 76 13.68 8.87 -3.34
N SER A 77 14.72 8.04 -3.15
CA SER A 77 16.07 8.19 -3.72
C SER A 77 16.24 7.33 -4.96
#